data_AF-M5T9U8-F1
#
_entry.id   AF-M5T9U8-F1
#
_cell.length_a   1.000
_cell.length_b   1.000
_cell.length_c   1.000
_cell.angle_alpha   90.00
_cell.angle_beta   90.00
_cell.angle_gamma   90.00
#
_symmetry.space_group_name_H-M   'P 1'
#
loop_
_entity.id
_entity.type
_entity.pdbx_description
1 polymer ?
#
loop_
_entity_poly.entity_id
_entity_poly.type
_entity_poly.pdbx_seq_one_letter_code
_entity_poly.pdbx_strand_id
1 'polypeptide(L)'
;MSNDPSSHDPFKSPSSASSSRTGRTSTTLSEFLRVGQLISFALASGIITMTAVFAFLMMQNDEEAAEGELVLLLIGGGVFVMALVTAFLMRMMLRSAAASKLRTEPEVTELVSGGVAASQPARDAWENWDRDETLPRPLRHYLEGTQTSRLVSQAILEGAAIVNLVLSMLDGNALHFAAVIVCLVGVISLTPTLGKIRSEIRSALSVAGGFG
;
A
#
# COMPACT_ATOMS: atom_id res chain seq x y z
N MET A 1 16.71 -60.98 13.15
CA MET A 1 15.34 -60.59 12.73
C MET A 1 15.14 -59.16 13.20
N SER A 2 15.41 -58.19 12.32
CA SER A 2 15.34 -56.77 12.62
C SER A 2 14.11 -56.20 11.90
N ASN A 3 13.14 -55.71 12.68
CA ASN A 3 12.02 -54.94 12.17
C ASN A 3 12.39 -53.46 12.25
N ASP A 4 12.50 -52.81 11.10
CA ASP A 4 12.69 -51.38 10.97
C ASP A 4 11.34 -50.73 10.60
N PRO A 5 10.74 -49.87 11.44
CA PRO A 5 9.49 -49.20 11.12
C PRO A 5 9.78 -47.95 10.29
N SER A 6 9.47 -48.03 9.01
CA SER A 6 9.47 -46.92 8.06
C SER A 6 8.67 -45.71 8.58
N SER A 7 9.36 -44.63 8.91
CA SER A 7 8.77 -43.32 9.20
C SER A 7 8.11 -42.77 7.93
N HIS A 8 6.79 -42.87 7.84
CA HIS A 8 6.00 -42.15 6.85
C HIS A 8 6.00 -40.67 7.23
N ASP A 9 6.83 -39.88 6.55
CA ASP A 9 6.88 -38.43 6.69
C ASP A 9 5.89 -37.83 5.66
N PRO A 10 4.69 -37.40 6.06
CA PRO A 10 3.60 -37.05 5.13
C PRO A 10 3.87 -35.76 4.33
N PHE A 11 4.99 -35.07 4.58
CA PHE A 11 5.32 -33.79 3.96
C PHE A 11 6.37 -33.89 2.83
N LYS A 12 6.88 -35.07 2.50
CA LYS A 12 7.77 -35.27 1.34
C LYS A 12 6.99 -35.72 0.12
N SER A 13 6.42 -34.76 -0.61
CA SER A 13 5.95 -34.99 -1.98
C SER A 13 7.02 -34.56 -3.00
N PRO A 14 7.22 -35.31 -4.08
CA PRO A 14 8.29 -35.09 -5.04
C PRO A 14 8.01 -33.88 -5.93
N SER A 15 9.02 -33.03 -6.06
CA SER A 15 9.11 -31.98 -7.07
C SER A 15 9.28 -32.59 -8.47
N SER A 16 8.47 -32.15 -9.45
CA SER A 16 8.87 -31.73 -10.83
C SER A 16 7.70 -31.86 -11.84
N ALA A 17 7.14 -30.74 -12.29
CA ALA A 17 6.79 -30.46 -13.71
C ALA A 17 6.09 -29.10 -13.83
N SER A 18 6.61 -28.26 -14.72
CA SER A 18 6.24 -26.87 -14.94
C SER A 18 5.02 -26.69 -15.84
N SER A 19 4.35 -25.54 -15.62
CA SER A 19 3.50 -24.77 -16.54
C SER A 19 2.08 -25.27 -16.86
N SER A 20 1.15 -24.90 -15.96
CA SER A 20 -0.14 -24.34 -16.39
C SER A 20 -0.52 -23.14 -15.49
N ARG A 21 -0.82 -22.05 -16.18
CA ARG A 21 -0.93 -20.66 -15.73
C ARG A 21 -2.27 -20.43 -15.01
N THR A 22 -2.57 -21.16 -13.95
CA THR A 22 -3.72 -20.89 -13.04
C THR A 22 -3.59 -21.58 -11.68
N GLY A 23 -2.38 -21.99 -11.29
CA GLY A 23 -2.10 -22.38 -9.92
C GLY A 23 -1.90 -21.13 -9.07
N ARG A 24 -2.67 -20.98 -7.98
CA ARG A 24 -2.44 -19.95 -6.94
C ARG A 24 -0.98 -20.03 -6.49
N THR A 25 -0.10 -19.22 -7.07
CA THR A 25 1.25 -19.05 -6.55
C THR A 25 1.11 -18.56 -5.12
N SER A 26 1.74 -19.30 -4.22
CA SER A 26 1.84 -18.94 -2.82
C SER A 26 2.57 -17.61 -2.73
N THR A 27 1.84 -16.54 -2.46
CA THR A 27 2.40 -15.19 -2.41
C THR A 27 3.24 -15.05 -1.15
N THR A 28 4.53 -14.77 -1.32
CA THR A 28 5.42 -14.46 -0.20
C THR A 28 5.32 -12.97 0.15
N LEU A 29 5.77 -12.61 1.35
CA LEU A 29 5.80 -11.20 1.76
C LEU A 29 6.80 -10.39 0.92
N SER A 30 7.90 -11.01 0.48
CA SER A 30 8.91 -10.38 -0.38
C SER A 30 8.35 -10.03 -1.77
N GLU A 31 7.56 -10.93 -2.38
CA GLU A 31 6.86 -10.65 -3.65
C GLU A 31 5.85 -9.51 -3.49
N PHE A 32 5.03 -9.56 -2.44
CA PHE A 32 4.04 -8.53 -2.15
C PHE A 32 4.69 -7.13 -1.99
N LEU A 33 5.79 -7.06 -1.22
CA LEU A 33 6.55 -5.83 -1.04
C LEU A 33 7.11 -5.30 -2.35
N ARG A 34 7.73 -6.17 -3.15
CA ARG A 34 8.33 -5.79 -4.45
C ARG A 34 7.28 -5.22 -5.39
N VAL A 35 6.11 -5.86 -5.50
CA VAL A 35 5.02 -5.37 -6.36
C VAL A 35 4.54 -3.99 -5.89
N GLY A 36 4.28 -3.82 -4.59
CA GLY A 36 3.84 -2.54 -4.05
C GLY A 36 4.88 -1.41 -4.21
N GLN A 37 6.17 -1.73 -4.05
CA GLN A 37 7.27 -0.78 -4.27
C GLN A 37 7.41 -0.39 -5.74
N LEU A 38 7.33 -1.35 -6.66
CA LEU A 38 7.41 -1.11 -8.10
C LEU A 38 6.28 -0.17 -8.55
N ILE A 39 5.04 -0.43 -8.11
CA ILE A 39 3.91 0.43 -8.48
C ILE A 39 4.09 1.84 -7.88
N SER A 40 4.49 1.94 -6.61
CA SER A 40 4.72 3.25 -5.95
C SER A 40 5.81 4.06 -6.67
N PHE A 41 6.88 3.38 -7.10
CA PHE A 41 7.97 4.00 -7.86
C PHE A 41 7.53 4.45 -9.24
N ALA A 42 6.72 3.64 -9.95
CA ALA A 42 6.17 4.02 -11.24
C ALA A 42 5.29 5.27 -11.15
N LEU A 43 4.40 5.35 -10.14
CA LEU A 43 3.56 6.53 -9.89
C LEU A 43 4.39 7.77 -9.56
N ALA A 44 5.37 7.65 -8.65
CA ALA A 44 6.26 8.75 -8.31
C ALA A 44 7.08 9.23 -9.51
N SER A 45 7.61 8.31 -10.31
CA SER A 45 8.34 8.61 -11.56
C SER A 45 7.45 9.33 -12.58
N GLY A 46 6.17 8.95 -12.67
CA GLY A 46 5.19 9.62 -13.51
C GLY A 46 5.02 11.08 -13.13
N ILE A 47 4.81 11.36 -11.84
CA ILE A 47 4.71 12.73 -11.31
C ILE A 47 5.99 13.53 -11.61
N ILE A 48 7.17 12.97 -11.38
CA ILE A 48 8.46 13.64 -11.64
C ILE A 48 8.61 13.97 -13.12
N THR A 49 8.31 13.01 -14.00
CA THR A 49 8.45 13.17 -15.45
C THR A 49 7.49 14.25 -15.97
N MET A 50 6.22 14.20 -15.55
CA MET A 50 5.24 15.23 -15.91
C MET A 50 5.65 16.60 -15.37
N THR A 51 6.14 16.67 -14.13
CA THR A 51 6.64 17.92 -13.54
C THR A 51 7.78 18.50 -14.36
N ALA A 52 8.74 17.68 -14.80
CA ALA A 52 9.87 18.13 -15.61
C ALA A 52 9.43 18.63 -17.00
N VAL A 53 8.50 17.92 -17.66
CA VAL A 53 7.94 18.34 -18.95
C VAL A 53 7.20 19.66 -18.81
N PHE A 54 6.34 19.80 -17.80
CA PHE A 54 5.57 21.01 -17.58
C PHE A 54 6.47 22.19 -17.17
N ALA A 55 7.46 21.98 -16.31
CA ALA A 55 8.43 23.01 -15.97
C ALA A 55 9.22 23.47 -17.22
N PHE A 56 9.59 22.55 -18.10
CA PHE A 56 10.29 22.89 -19.35
C PHE A 56 9.40 23.71 -20.30
N LEU A 57 8.15 23.30 -20.50
CA LEU A 57 7.19 24.04 -21.34
C LEU A 57 6.91 25.44 -20.77
N MET A 58 6.88 25.59 -19.44
CA MET A 58 6.71 26.89 -18.78
C MET A 58 7.88 27.83 -19.06
N MET A 59 9.11 27.31 -19.08
CA MET A 59 10.29 28.11 -19.41
C MET A 59 10.33 28.55 -20.88
N GLN A 60 9.57 27.91 -21.77
CA GLN A 60 9.49 28.27 -23.18
C GLN A 60 8.39 29.29 -23.49
N ASN A 61 7.33 29.33 -22.68
CA ASN A 61 6.23 30.25 -22.87
C ASN A 61 6.50 31.54 -22.09
N ASP A 62 7.00 32.57 -22.77
CA ASP A 62 7.10 33.96 -22.26
C ASP A 62 5.73 34.68 -22.27
N GLU A 63 4.62 33.96 -22.07
CA GLU A 63 3.29 34.58 -22.09
C GLU A 63 3.01 35.34 -20.78
N GLU A 64 2.52 36.57 -20.92
CA GLU A 64 2.05 37.41 -19.81
C GLU A 64 0.95 36.66 -19.03
N ALA A 65 1.14 36.52 -17.72
CA ALA A 65 0.24 35.78 -16.83
C ALA A 65 -1.23 36.19 -17.05
N ALA A 66 -2.10 35.20 -17.28
CA ALA A 66 -3.50 35.44 -17.62
C ALA A 66 -4.25 36.15 -16.47
N GLU A 67 -5.11 37.11 -16.83
CA GLU A 67 -6.09 37.70 -15.90
C GLU A 67 -7.01 36.59 -15.37
N GLY A 68 -6.78 36.14 -14.13
CA GLY A 68 -7.49 34.99 -13.55
C GLY A 68 -6.67 34.13 -12.58
N GLU A 69 -5.38 34.42 -12.39
CA GLU A 69 -4.43 33.69 -11.54
C GLU A 69 -5.00 33.27 -10.18
N LEU A 70 -5.69 34.19 -9.48
CA LEU A 70 -6.21 33.90 -8.13
C LEU A 70 -7.35 32.87 -8.13
N VAL A 71 -8.19 32.85 -9.16
CA VAL A 71 -9.32 31.90 -9.24
C VAL A 71 -8.79 30.49 -9.51
N LEU A 72 -7.84 30.35 -10.44
CA LEU A 72 -7.22 29.06 -10.77
C LEU A 72 -6.40 28.52 -9.60
N LEU A 73 -5.66 29.39 -8.90
CA LEU A 73 -4.95 29.03 -7.68
C LEU A 73 -5.91 28.49 -6.59
N LEU A 74 -7.05 29.16 -6.36
CA LEU A 74 -8.05 28.70 -5.39
C LEU A 74 -8.66 27.35 -5.78
N ILE A 75 -8.93 27.12 -7.06
CA ILE A 75 -9.43 25.84 -7.57
C ILE A 75 -8.38 24.75 -7.33
N GLY A 76 -7.13 24.97 -7.72
CA GLY A 76 -6.07 23.97 -7.55
C GLY A 76 -5.76 23.66 -6.10
N GLY A 77 -5.73 24.69 -5.25
CA GLY A 77 -5.62 24.54 -3.80
C GLY A 77 -6.79 23.76 -3.20
N GLY A 78 -8.02 24.06 -3.63
CA GLY A 78 -9.23 23.34 -3.21
C GLY A 78 -9.20 21.86 -3.59
N VAL A 79 -8.87 21.55 -4.85
CA VAL A 79 -8.73 20.18 -5.34
C VAL A 79 -7.64 19.44 -4.57
N PHE A 80 -6.50 20.08 -4.33
CA PHE A 80 -5.40 19.51 -3.55
C PHE A 80 -5.82 19.13 -2.12
N VAL A 81 -6.45 20.07 -1.38
CA VAL A 81 -6.90 19.81 -0.01
C VAL A 81 -7.95 18.70 0.03
N MET A 82 -8.93 18.74 -0.88
CA MET A 82 -9.95 17.70 -0.98
C MET A 82 -9.36 16.34 -1.31
N ALA A 83 -8.39 16.27 -2.21
CA ALA A 83 -7.70 15.03 -2.56
C ALA A 83 -6.90 14.48 -1.38
N LEU A 84 -6.20 15.32 -0.61
CA LEU A 84 -5.49 14.90 0.61
C LEU A 84 -6.45 14.28 1.63
N VAL A 85 -7.56 14.95 1.92
CA VAL A 85 -8.58 14.45 2.85
C VAL A 85 -9.16 13.13 2.34
N THR A 86 -9.51 13.07 1.06
CA THR A 86 -10.09 11.87 0.46
C THR A 86 -9.13 10.70 0.47
N ALA A 87 -7.86 10.91 0.08
CA ALA A 87 -6.82 9.88 0.12
C ALA A 87 -6.62 9.35 1.55
N PHE A 88 -6.58 10.24 2.53
CA PHE A 88 -6.43 9.87 3.93
C PHE A 88 -7.63 9.05 4.44
N LEU A 89 -8.86 9.52 4.21
CA LEU A 89 -10.08 8.83 4.64
C LEU A 89 -10.23 7.47 3.94
N MET A 90 -10.00 7.40 2.63
CA MET A 90 -10.07 6.14 1.89
C MET A 90 -9.04 5.13 2.40
N ARG A 91 -7.82 5.58 2.70
CA ARG A 91 -6.81 4.73 3.33
C ARG A 91 -7.30 4.16 4.66
N MET A 92 -7.84 5.02 5.52
CA MET A 92 -8.34 4.60 6.83
C MET A 92 -9.50 3.61 6.72
N MET A 93 -10.50 3.91 5.88
CA MET A 93 -11.69 3.08 5.72
C MET A 93 -11.37 1.71 5.11
N LEU A 94 -10.56 1.66 4.06
CA LEU A 94 -10.20 0.39 3.42
C LEU A 94 -9.31 -0.46 4.33
N ARG A 95 -8.38 0.18 5.05
CA ARG A 95 -7.55 -0.52 6.04
C ARG A 95 -8.36 -1.03 7.22
N SER A 96 -9.32 -0.26 7.73
CA SER A 96 -10.19 -0.69 8.83
C SER A 96 -11.12 -1.83 8.39
N ALA A 97 -11.66 -1.78 7.18
CA ALA A 97 -12.44 -2.86 6.60
C ALA A 97 -11.61 -4.15 6.45
N ALA A 98 -10.37 -4.04 5.97
CA ALA A 98 -9.45 -5.19 5.88
C ALA A 98 -9.12 -5.77 7.27
N ALA A 99 -8.85 -4.91 8.26
CA ALA A 99 -8.59 -5.34 9.63
C ALA A 99 -9.83 -6.01 10.27
N SER A 100 -11.02 -5.47 10.02
CA SER A 100 -12.27 -6.05 10.51
C SER A 100 -12.48 -7.46 9.92
N LYS A 101 -12.25 -7.64 8.61
CA LYS A 101 -12.35 -8.94 7.96
C LYS A 101 -11.35 -9.94 8.53
N LEU A 102 -10.11 -9.52 8.77
CA LEU A 102 -9.08 -10.39 9.37
C LEU A 102 -9.53 -10.90 10.74
N ARG A 103 -10.16 -10.05 11.56
CA ARG A 103 -10.61 -10.42 12.91
C ARG A 103 -11.78 -11.40 12.94
N THR A 104 -12.59 -11.41 11.89
CA THR A 104 -13.73 -12.34 11.77
C THR A 104 -13.32 -13.72 11.27
N GLU A 105 -12.08 -13.91 10.83
CA GLU A 105 -11.59 -15.23 10.39
C GLU A 105 -11.44 -16.18 11.60
N PRO A 106 -11.90 -17.44 11.49
CA PRO A 106 -11.87 -18.39 12.60
C PRO A 106 -10.45 -18.71 13.06
N GLU A 107 -9.49 -18.83 12.12
CA GLU A 107 -8.07 -19.07 12.42
C GLU A 107 -7.49 -17.97 13.32
N VAL A 108 -7.84 -16.70 13.04
CA VAL A 108 -7.40 -15.55 13.83
C VAL A 108 -8.13 -15.50 15.17
N THR A 109 -9.40 -15.88 15.20
CA THR A 109 -10.19 -15.94 16.43
C THR A 109 -9.63 -16.99 17.39
N GLU A 110 -9.26 -18.19 16.90
CA GLU A 110 -8.60 -19.24 17.70
C GLU A 110 -7.24 -18.75 18.23
N LEU A 111 -6.44 -18.11 17.37
CA LEU A 111 -5.15 -17.50 17.73
C LEU A 111 -5.28 -16.45 18.84
N VAL A 112 -6.35 -15.66 18.84
CA VAL A 112 -6.58 -14.58 19.80
C VAL A 112 -7.30 -15.08 21.07
N SER A 113 -8.18 -16.07 20.96
CA SER A 113 -9.02 -16.58 22.05
C SER A 113 -8.34 -17.61 22.95
N GLY A 114 -7.22 -18.22 22.52
CA GLY A 114 -6.46 -19.22 23.30
C GLY A 114 -5.83 -18.75 24.62
N GLY A 115 -6.17 -17.56 25.12
CA GLY A 115 -5.60 -16.95 26.32
C GLY A 115 -4.31 -16.17 26.05
N VAL A 116 -3.94 -15.28 26.98
CA VAL A 116 -2.84 -14.31 26.80
C VAL A 116 -1.48 -15.00 26.61
N ALA A 117 -1.25 -16.15 27.27
CA ALA A 117 0.03 -16.86 27.22
C ALA A 117 0.21 -17.72 25.95
N ALA A 118 -0.85 -18.33 25.42
CA ALA A 118 -0.77 -19.14 24.19
C ALA A 118 -0.83 -18.28 22.92
N SER A 119 -1.47 -17.11 23.00
CA SER A 119 -1.60 -16.19 21.86
C SER A 119 -0.33 -15.38 21.55
N GLN A 120 0.53 -15.13 22.55
CA GLN A 120 1.76 -14.35 22.37
C GLN A 120 2.76 -14.98 21.38
N PRO A 121 3.18 -16.25 21.51
CA PRO A 121 4.15 -16.84 20.58
C PRO A 121 3.63 -16.91 19.14
N ALA A 122 2.32 -17.09 18.97
CA ALA A 122 1.72 -17.14 17.65
C ALA A 122 1.56 -15.75 17.01
N ARG A 123 1.28 -14.72 17.81
CA ARG A 123 1.34 -13.31 17.37
C ARG A 123 2.75 -12.91 16.96
N ASP A 124 3.75 -13.31 17.76
CA ASP A 124 5.16 -13.03 17.49
C ASP A 124 5.61 -13.73 16.19
N ALA A 125 5.10 -14.94 15.92
CA ALA A 125 5.33 -15.65 14.67
C ALA A 125 4.75 -14.91 13.45
N TRP A 126 3.54 -14.34 13.58
CA TRP A 126 2.92 -13.56 12.49
C TRP A 126 3.59 -12.21 12.28
N GLU A 127 4.04 -11.56 13.35
CA GLU A 127 4.75 -10.29 13.27
C GLU A 127 6.14 -10.42 12.65
N ASN A 128 6.84 -11.50 13.01
CA ASN A 128 8.19 -11.81 12.54
C ASN A 128 8.19 -12.83 11.39
N TRP A 129 7.06 -12.97 10.69
CA TRP A 129 6.93 -13.89 9.57
C TRP A 129 8.08 -13.72 8.58
N ASP A 130 8.66 -14.83 8.16
CA ASP A 130 9.78 -14.81 7.25
C ASP A 130 9.33 -14.26 5.89
N ARG A 131 10.17 -13.45 5.26
CA ARG A 131 9.81 -12.75 4.03
C ARG A 131 9.59 -13.70 2.87
N ASP A 132 10.31 -14.81 2.88
CA ASP A 132 10.35 -15.78 1.79
C ASP A 132 9.45 -16.99 2.06
N GLU A 133 8.86 -17.06 3.25
CA GLU A 133 7.83 -18.04 3.58
C GLU A 133 6.46 -17.63 3.02
N THR A 134 5.69 -18.64 2.60
CA THR A 134 4.36 -18.47 2.05
C THR A 134 3.40 -17.89 3.08
N LEU A 135 2.72 -16.79 2.74
CA LEU A 135 1.83 -16.11 3.69
C LEU A 135 0.61 -16.98 4.07
N PRO A 136 0.20 -17.00 5.36
CA PRO A 136 -1.07 -17.56 5.78
C PRO A 136 -2.23 -16.89 5.04
N ARG A 137 -3.27 -17.66 4.70
CA ARG A 137 -4.39 -17.18 3.90
C ARG A 137 -5.10 -15.95 4.50
N PRO A 138 -5.40 -15.88 5.81
CA PRO A 138 -6.02 -14.69 6.40
C PRO A 138 -5.13 -13.45 6.26
N LEU A 139 -3.82 -13.61 6.50
CA LEU A 139 -2.85 -12.53 6.42
C LEU A 139 -2.70 -12.01 4.98
N ARG A 140 -2.72 -12.91 4.00
CA ARG A 140 -2.70 -12.55 2.58
C ARG A 140 -3.88 -11.64 2.22
N HIS A 141 -5.11 -12.00 2.60
CA HIS A 141 -6.29 -11.18 2.31
C HIS A 141 -6.25 -9.81 2.99
N TYR A 142 -5.74 -9.75 4.22
CA TYR A 142 -5.52 -8.48 4.91
C TYR A 142 -4.50 -7.59 4.18
N LEU A 143 -3.37 -8.17 3.77
CA LEU A 143 -2.33 -7.46 3.04
C LEU A 143 -2.83 -6.99 1.67
N GLU A 144 -3.54 -7.82 0.92
CA GLU A 144 -4.18 -7.45 -0.35
C GLU A 144 -5.10 -6.23 -0.17
N GLY A 145 -6.00 -6.25 0.81
CA GLY A 145 -6.88 -5.10 1.11
C GLY A 145 -6.10 -3.85 1.51
N THR A 146 -5.02 -4.00 2.26
CA THR A 146 -4.14 -2.88 2.64
C THR A 146 -3.35 -2.34 1.45
N GLN A 147 -2.92 -3.20 0.52
CA GLN A 147 -2.28 -2.77 -0.74
C GLN A 147 -3.25 -1.95 -1.57
N THR A 148 -4.48 -2.44 -1.76
CA THR A 148 -5.53 -1.70 -2.46
C THR A 148 -5.74 -0.32 -1.85
N SER A 149 -5.79 -0.22 -0.51
CA SER A 149 -5.94 1.07 0.17
C SER A 149 -4.81 2.06 -0.17
N ARG A 150 -3.56 1.58 -0.25
CA ARG A 150 -2.41 2.40 -0.63
C ARG A 150 -2.47 2.83 -2.08
N LEU A 151 -2.77 1.91 -2.99
CA LEU A 151 -2.85 2.18 -4.42
C LEU A 151 -3.92 3.23 -4.73
N VAL A 152 -5.11 3.09 -4.14
CA VAL A 152 -6.20 4.06 -4.29
C VAL A 152 -5.76 5.43 -3.77
N SER A 153 -5.12 5.47 -2.60
CA SER A 153 -4.63 6.73 -2.02
C SER A 153 -3.55 7.39 -2.87
N GLN A 154 -2.60 6.62 -3.40
CA GLN A 154 -1.54 7.12 -4.29
C GLN A 154 -2.12 7.65 -5.60
N ALA A 155 -3.10 6.96 -6.19
CA ALA A 155 -3.77 7.41 -7.41
C ALA A 155 -4.53 8.73 -7.22
N ILE A 156 -5.18 8.93 -6.07
CA ILE A 156 -5.85 10.20 -5.74
C ILE A 156 -4.82 11.35 -5.66
N LEU A 157 -3.68 11.11 -5.01
CA LEU A 157 -2.61 12.11 -4.90
C LEU A 157 -1.94 12.42 -6.24
N GLU A 158 -1.72 11.40 -7.06
CA GLU A 158 -1.22 11.56 -8.43
C GLU A 158 -2.19 12.40 -9.28
N GLY A 159 -3.48 12.10 -9.24
CA GLY A 159 -4.50 12.89 -9.94
C GLY A 159 -4.49 14.35 -9.51
N ALA A 160 -4.39 14.63 -8.21
CA ALA A 160 -4.28 15.99 -7.68
C ALA A 160 -2.99 16.69 -8.12
N ALA A 161 -1.87 15.97 -8.20
CA ALA A 161 -0.61 16.50 -8.73
C ALA A 161 -0.75 16.89 -10.21
N ILE A 162 -1.32 16.01 -11.04
CA ILE A 162 -1.53 16.27 -12.47
C ILE A 162 -2.44 17.49 -12.67
N VAL A 163 -3.55 17.59 -11.93
CA VAL A 163 -4.44 18.77 -12.00
C VAL A 163 -3.68 20.05 -11.65
N ASN A 164 -2.87 20.05 -10.59
CA ASN A 164 -2.08 21.24 -10.24
C ASN A 164 -1.00 21.56 -11.29
N LEU A 165 -0.36 20.56 -11.91
CA LEU A 165 0.54 20.80 -13.04
C LEU A 165 -0.18 21.48 -14.22
N VAL A 166 -1.38 21.00 -14.56
CA VAL A 166 -2.21 21.62 -15.61
C VAL A 166 -2.61 23.04 -15.25
N LEU A 167 -3.00 23.30 -14.00
CA LEU A 167 -3.36 24.66 -13.58
C LEU A 167 -2.15 25.59 -13.64
N SER A 168 -0.96 25.11 -13.23
CA SER A 168 0.28 25.88 -13.35
C SER A 168 0.54 26.33 -14.80
N MET A 169 0.31 25.46 -15.78
CA MET A 169 0.43 25.82 -17.19
C MET A 169 -0.52 26.93 -17.63
N LEU A 170 -1.71 27.00 -17.03
CA LEU A 170 -2.76 27.93 -17.44
C LEU A 170 -2.57 29.32 -16.84
N ASP A 171 -2.08 29.41 -15.60
CA ASP A 171 -1.95 30.69 -14.89
C ASP A 171 -0.52 31.18 -14.68
N GLY A 172 0.49 30.36 -15.00
CA GLY A 172 1.89 30.71 -14.77
C GLY A 172 2.33 30.63 -13.31
N ASN A 173 1.44 30.21 -12.39
CA ASN A 173 1.69 30.33 -10.95
C ASN A 173 2.51 29.16 -10.40
N ALA A 174 3.71 29.48 -9.91
CA ALA A 174 4.62 28.50 -9.34
C ALA A 174 4.09 27.81 -8.06
N LEU A 175 3.10 28.40 -7.35
CA LEU A 175 2.53 27.81 -6.13
C LEU A 175 1.89 26.43 -6.37
N HIS A 176 1.39 26.16 -7.57
CA HIS A 176 0.88 24.84 -7.94
C HIS A 176 1.96 23.75 -7.84
N PHE A 177 3.23 24.07 -8.13
CA PHE A 177 4.33 23.11 -7.95
C PHE A 177 4.54 22.73 -6.49
N ALA A 178 4.27 23.62 -5.54
CA ALA A 178 4.35 23.28 -4.13
C ALA A 178 3.34 22.17 -3.77
N ALA A 179 2.10 22.26 -4.28
CA ALA A 179 1.10 21.22 -4.11
C ALA A 179 1.54 19.88 -4.75
N VAL A 180 2.13 19.95 -5.96
CA VAL A 180 2.69 18.77 -6.66
C VAL A 180 3.78 18.09 -5.83
N ILE A 181 4.71 18.86 -5.26
CA ILE A 181 5.78 18.33 -4.39
C ILE A 181 5.19 17.66 -3.16
N VAL A 182 4.17 18.25 -2.52
CA VAL A 182 3.51 17.63 -1.37
C VAL A 182 2.80 16.34 -1.76
N CYS A 183 2.13 16.29 -2.91
CA CYS A 183 1.54 15.05 -3.44
C CYS A 183 2.61 13.98 -3.69
N LEU A 184 3.74 14.35 -4.30
CA LEU A 184 4.87 13.44 -4.55
C LEU A 184 5.43 12.86 -3.24
N VAL A 185 5.68 13.71 -2.23
CA VAL A 185 6.10 13.29 -0.89
C VAL A 185 5.05 12.36 -0.28
N GLY A 186 3.76 12.67 -0.46
CA GLY A 186 2.64 11.82 -0.07
C GLY A 186 2.73 10.42 -0.69
N VAL A 187 2.88 10.32 -2.02
CA VAL A 187 3.01 9.04 -2.73
C VAL A 187 4.23 8.24 -2.23
N ILE A 188 5.38 8.90 -2.05
CA ILE A 188 6.61 8.27 -1.52
C ILE A 188 6.37 7.78 -0.08
N SER A 189 5.72 8.58 0.76
CA SER A 189 5.40 8.21 2.15
C SER A 189 4.49 6.99 2.25
N LEU A 190 3.68 6.73 1.22
CA LEU A 190 2.79 5.57 1.12
C LEU A 190 3.49 4.29 0.63
N THR A 191 4.75 4.40 0.18
CA THR A 191 5.51 3.24 -0.33
C THR A 191 5.65 2.18 0.77
N PRO A 192 5.29 0.91 0.47
CA PRO A 192 5.35 -0.15 1.46
C PRO A 192 6.80 -0.51 1.78
N THR A 193 7.10 -0.58 3.07
CA THR A 193 8.36 -1.08 3.59
C THR A 193 8.06 -2.22 4.55
N LEU A 194 9.01 -3.13 4.74
CA LEU A 194 8.82 -4.25 5.68
C LEU A 194 8.42 -3.75 7.07
N GLY A 195 9.10 -2.72 7.59
CA GLY A 195 8.80 -2.16 8.91
C GLY A 195 7.36 -1.63 9.01
N LYS A 196 6.88 -0.94 7.96
CA LYS A 196 5.48 -0.47 7.91
C LYS A 196 4.49 -1.62 7.90
N ILE A 197 4.72 -2.65 7.06
CA ILE A 197 3.81 -3.81 7.01
C ILE A 197 3.78 -4.54 8.35
N ARG A 198 4.95 -4.83 8.96
CA ARG A 198 5.00 -5.48 10.28
C ARG A 198 4.28 -4.67 11.35
N SER A 199 4.47 -3.35 11.37
CA SER A 199 3.75 -2.45 12.27
C SER A 199 2.23 -2.47 12.04
N GLU A 200 1.79 -2.60 10.79
CA GLU A 200 0.36 -2.69 10.46
C GLU A 200 -0.25 -4.02 10.90
N ILE A 201 0.45 -5.14 10.68
CA ILE A 201 0.06 -6.46 11.17
C ILE A 201 -0.07 -6.44 12.69
N ARG A 202 0.97 -5.94 13.39
CA ARG A 202 0.95 -5.77 14.85
C ARG A 202 -0.27 -4.96 15.31
N SER A 203 -0.53 -3.82 14.67
CA SER A 203 -1.68 -2.95 14.99
C SER A 203 -3.03 -3.62 14.72
N ALA A 204 -3.14 -4.45 13.67
CA ALA A 204 -4.37 -5.17 13.37
C ALA A 204 -4.68 -6.24 14.43
N LEU A 205 -3.64 -6.91 14.93
CA LEU A 205 -3.69 -7.98 15.94
C LEU A 205 -3.85 -7.43 17.37
N SER A 206 -3.21 -6.30 17.72
CA SER A 206 -3.21 -5.77 19.10
C SER A 206 -4.55 -5.19 19.54
N VAL A 207 -5.28 -4.55 18.62
CA VAL A 207 -6.59 -3.93 18.90
C VAL A 207 -7.67 -4.98 19.18
N ALA A 208 -7.45 -6.26 18.84
CA ALA A 208 -8.37 -7.35 19.16
C ALA A 208 -8.42 -7.69 20.67
N GLY A 209 -7.46 -7.22 21.48
CA GLY A 209 -7.40 -7.51 22.92
C GLY A 209 -7.95 -6.42 23.86
N GLY A 210 -8.48 -5.31 23.33
CA GLY A 210 -8.81 -4.10 24.11
C GLY A 210 -10.29 -3.82 24.36
N PHE A 211 -11.19 -4.75 24.01
CA PHE A 211 -12.65 -4.61 24.24
C PHE A 211 -13.22 -5.75 25.09
N GLY A 212 -12.42 -6.30 26.00
CA GLY A 212 -12.85 -7.25 27.03
C GLY A 212 -13.01 -6.54 28.37
#